data_AF-A0A166WJM5-F1
#
_entry.id   AF-A0A166WJM5-F1
#
_cell.length_a   1.000
_cell.length_b   1.000
_cell.length_c   1.000
_cell.angle_alpha   90.00
_cell.angle_beta   90.00
_cell.angle_gamma   90.00
#
_symmetry.space_group_name_H-M   'P 1'
#
loop_
_entity.id
_entity.type
_entity.pdbx_description
1 polymer ?
#
loop_
_entity_poly.entity_id
_entity_poly.type
_entity_poly.pdbx_seq_one_letter_code
_entity_poly.pdbx_strand_id
1 'polypeptide(L)'
;MAASRKRSKSEAEAKLSCDKPTAAIDFDDTPPCPADVISLPKDEDDLETLVKKIAALADVVSHNRSLAVWTGFAATPNPQRDPFDIAKAEATVLELELFNQFDEIGRRLPAAQQFDVVRDVKPLERENKKTAARYEDMASCVDEVFGTQGATKENVCWIVENMEFILPLVKFYLRVKRARRNLSGGQQSLTSNELAEYQTVRKVRSVLGVKMQKCRIGKCSDKRLRGYDVVLLRRQNLTSPVLKGQREGQMRTEGAREVEQIRFKRQRCAA
;
A
#
# COMPACT_ATOMS: atom_id res chain seq x y z
N MET A 1 51.06 45.21 -5.98
CA MET A 1 49.88 44.64 -6.64
C MET A 1 50.14 43.17 -6.97
N ALA A 2 49.19 42.33 -6.58
CA ALA A 2 48.90 40.93 -6.93
C ALA A 2 50.00 40.00 -7.49
N ALA A 3 50.31 38.97 -6.70
CA ALA A 3 50.95 37.72 -7.10
C ALA A 3 49.98 36.84 -7.92
N SER A 4 50.49 36.16 -8.96
CA SER A 4 49.74 35.13 -9.69
C SER A 4 50.57 33.83 -9.71
N ARG A 5 50.26 32.92 -8.78
CA ARG A 5 50.76 31.54 -8.78
C ARG A 5 49.63 30.63 -9.26
N LYS A 6 49.73 30.17 -10.51
CA LYS A 6 48.93 29.06 -11.06
C LYS A 6 49.38 27.76 -10.41
N ARG A 7 48.48 27.09 -9.68
CA ARG A 7 48.66 25.72 -9.19
C ARG A 7 47.41 24.92 -9.61
N SER A 8 47.48 24.29 -10.77
CA SER A 8 46.46 23.34 -11.24
C SER A 8 46.76 21.96 -10.67
N LYS A 9 45.95 21.55 -9.69
CA LYS A 9 45.90 20.21 -9.10
C LYS A 9 44.70 19.49 -9.73
N SER A 10 44.94 18.49 -10.57
CA SER A 10 43.89 17.62 -11.13
C SER A 10 43.72 16.41 -10.19
N GLU A 11 42.78 16.51 -9.26
CA GLU A 11 42.26 15.34 -8.53
C GLU A 11 41.05 14.79 -9.30
N ALA A 12 41.15 13.52 -9.68
CA ALA A 12 40.15 12.79 -10.40
C ALA A 12 38.91 12.56 -9.51
N GLU A 13 37.86 13.35 -9.74
CA GLU A 13 36.52 13.08 -9.22
C GLU A 13 35.91 11.89 -9.98
N ALA A 14 35.56 10.86 -9.23
CA ALA A 14 34.73 9.75 -9.66
C ALA A 14 33.39 10.29 -10.19
N LYS A 15 33.22 10.22 -11.51
CA LYS A 15 31.95 10.52 -12.18
C LYS A 15 30.93 9.45 -11.79
N LEU A 16 29.98 9.80 -10.91
CA LEU A 16 28.68 9.14 -10.86
C LEU A 16 27.97 9.37 -12.21
N SER A 17 28.13 8.40 -13.10
CA SER A 17 27.49 8.33 -14.40
C SER A 17 25.97 8.27 -14.24
N CYS A 18 25.30 9.42 -14.36
CA CYS A 18 23.89 9.51 -14.68
C CYS A 18 23.72 9.27 -16.17
N ASP A 19 22.95 8.23 -16.53
CA ASP A 19 22.00 8.20 -17.66
C ASP A 19 21.74 6.75 -18.07
N LYS A 20 20.80 6.11 -17.40
CA LYS A 20 20.04 4.97 -17.94
C LYS A 20 18.57 5.10 -17.52
N PRO A 21 17.61 4.65 -18.36
CA PRO A 21 16.22 4.56 -17.96
C PRO A 21 16.15 3.69 -16.70
N THR A 22 15.67 4.26 -15.60
CA THR A 22 15.57 3.56 -14.32
C THR A 22 14.71 2.32 -14.53
N ALA A 23 15.28 1.14 -14.31
CA ALA A 23 14.51 -0.11 -14.35
C ALA A 23 13.34 -0.03 -13.36
N ALA A 24 12.27 -0.77 -13.64
CA ALA A 24 11.15 -0.90 -12.72
C ALA A 24 11.65 -1.39 -11.35
N ILE A 25 11.01 -0.94 -10.28
CA ILE A 25 11.35 -1.32 -8.91
C ILE A 25 11.10 -2.81 -8.76
N ASP A 26 12.11 -3.55 -8.29
CA ASP A 26 11.92 -4.94 -7.92
C ASP A 26 11.37 -5.02 -6.48
N PHE A 27 10.13 -5.48 -6.37
CA PHE A 27 9.43 -5.70 -5.10
C PHE A 27 9.49 -7.15 -4.62
N ASP A 28 9.96 -8.07 -5.46
CA ASP A 28 10.08 -9.49 -5.16
C ASP A 28 11.49 -9.83 -4.64
N ASP A 29 12.47 -8.96 -4.88
CA ASP A 29 13.81 -9.06 -4.28
C ASP A 29 13.78 -8.80 -2.76
N THR A 30 13.78 -9.91 -2.01
CA THR A 30 13.75 -9.94 -0.56
C THR A 30 15.14 -10.19 0.03
N PRO A 31 15.48 -9.58 1.18
CA PRO A 31 16.74 -9.86 1.85
C PRO A 31 16.83 -11.36 2.21
N PRO A 32 17.95 -12.05 1.91
CA PRO A 32 18.10 -13.49 2.12
C PRO A 32 18.00 -13.89 3.60
N CYS A 33 18.47 -13.03 4.50
CA CYS A 33 18.44 -13.23 5.93
C CYS A 33 17.73 -12.06 6.63
N PRO A 34 16.98 -12.30 7.73
CA PRO A 34 16.45 -11.22 8.56
C PRO A 34 17.52 -10.26 9.10
N ALA A 35 18.78 -10.72 9.22
CA ALA A 35 19.91 -9.89 9.63
C ALA A 35 20.32 -8.86 8.55
N ASP A 36 19.96 -9.09 7.29
CA ASP A 36 20.25 -8.19 6.17
C ASP A 36 19.23 -7.03 6.07
N VAL A 37 18.18 -7.06 6.90
CA VAL A 37 17.18 -5.99 6.96
C VAL A 37 17.81 -4.71 7.51
N ILE A 38 17.79 -3.66 6.69
CA ILE A 38 18.39 -2.38 7.03
C ILE A 38 17.48 -1.63 8.00
N SER A 39 18.04 -1.22 9.14
CA SER A 39 17.34 -0.40 10.11
C SER A 39 17.09 1.01 9.57
N LEU A 40 15.88 1.53 9.80
CA LEU A 40 15.56 2.91 9.42
C LEU A 40 16.40 3.93 10.20
N PRO A 41 16.80 5.04 9.54
CA PRO A 41 17.34 6.19 10.23
C PRO A 41 16.37 6.76 11.26
N LYS A 42 16.90 7.15 12.41
CA LYS A 42 16.18 7.80 13.52
C LYS A 42 16.71 9.19 13.78
N ASP A 43 15.91 10.03 14.41
CA ASP A 43 16.29 11.40 14.74
C ASP A 43 17.39 11.48 15.82
N GLU A 44 17.55 10.43 16.63
CA GLU A 44 18.64 10.35 17.62
C GLU A 44 19.97 9.85 17.03
N ASP A 45 19.99 9.26 15.83
CA ASP A 45 21.21 8.69 15.25
C ASP A 45 22.32 9.76 15.15
N ASP A 46 23.54 9.40 15.55
CA ASP A 46 24.70 10.27 15.33
C ASP A 46 25.00 10.40 13.82
N LEU A 47 25.85 11.37 13.47
CA LEU A 47 26.12 11.65 12.05
C LEU A 47 26.75 10.45 11.34
N GLU A 48 27.63 9.71 12.01
CA GLU A 48 28.32 8.58 11.42
C GLU A 48 27.38 7.39 11.17
N THR A 49 26.54 7.04 12.16
CA THR A 49 25.53 5.97 12.00
C THR A 49 24.50 6.35 10.95
N LEU A 50 24.09 7.62 10.91
CA LEU A 50 23.17 8.12 9.90
C LEU A 50 23.76 7.97 8.49
N VAL A 51 25.02 8.35 8.30
CA VAL A 51 25.70 8.20 7.01
C VAL A 51 25.80 6.72 6.61
N LYS A 52 26.13 5.83 7.54
CA LYS A 52 26.20 4.38 7.28
C LYS A 52 24.85 3.81 6.86
N LYS A 53 23.77 4.11 7.61
CA LYS A 53 22.42 3.65 7.28
C LYS A 53 21.94 4.19 5.93
N ILE A 54 22.15 5.47 5.67
CA ILE A 54 21.71 6.10 4.42
C ILE A 54 22.54 5.60 3.23
N ALA A 55 23.84 5.34 3.41
CA ALA A 55 24.67 4.71 2.38
C ALA A 55 24.10 3.33 1.99
N ALA A 56 23.80 2.48 2.98
CA ALA A 56 23.19 1.18 2.74
C ALA A 56 21.84 1.29 2.00
N LEU A 57 20.99 2.25 2.38
CA LEU A 57 19.74 2.49 1.67
C LEU A 57 19.96 3.02 0.25
N ALA A 58 20.96 3.88 0.02
CA ALA A 58 21.32 4.35 -1.31
C ALA A 58 21.84 3.20 -2.20
N ASP A 59 22.54 2.23 -1.62
CA ASP A 59 22.96 1.02 -2.31
C ASP A 59 21.76 0.14 -2.69
N VAL A 60 20.75 -0.01 -1.84
CA VAL A 60 19.49 -0.69 -2.22
C VAL A 60 18.84 -0.01 -3.44
N VAL A 61 18.77 1.33 -3.44
CA VAL A 61 18.20 2.08 -4.56
C VAL A 61 19.04 1.95 -5.83
N SER A 62 20.37 1.93 -5.73
CA SER A 62 21.25 1.82 -6.90
C SER A 62 21.11 0.47 -7.62
N HIS A 63 20.69 -0.57 -6.90
CA HIS A 63 20.35 -1.90 -7.43
C HIS A 63 18.86 -2.02 -7.85
N ASN A 64 18.09 -0.94 -7.85
CA ASN A 64 16.64 -0.89 -8.16
C ASN A 64 15.74 -1.73 -7.23
N ARG A 65 16.25 -2.14 -6.07
CA ARG A 65 15.53 -2.94 -5.08
C ARG A 65 14.53 -2.09 -4.29
N SER A 66 13.48 -2.70 -3.74
CA SER A 66 12.54 -1.98 -2.88
C SER A 66 13.14 -1.64 -1.52
N LEU A 67 13.14 -0.35 -1.18
CA LEU A 67 13.49 0.13 0.16
C LEU A 67 12.52 -0.40 1.22
N ALA A 68 11.23 -0.46 0.91
CA ALA A 68 10.24 -0.99 1.86
C ALA A 68 10.53 -2.45 2.23
N VAL A 69 10.82 -3.30 1.24
CA VAL A 69 11.15 -4.72 1.45
C VAL A 69 12.45 -4.86 2.25
N TRP A 70 13.51 -4.15 1.83
CA TRP A 70 14.83 -4.22 2.47
C TRP A 70 14.91 -3.56 3.86
N THR A 71 13.88 -2.82 4.26
CA THR A 71 13.71 -2.28 5.62
C THR A 71 12.64 -3.02 6.42
N GLY A 72 12.13 -4.16 5.91
CA GLY A 72 11.11 -4.96 6.57
C GLY A 72 9.80 -4.21 6.80
N PHE A 73 9.45 -3.29 5.91
CA PHE A 73 8.26 -2.44 6.00
C PHE A 73 8.19 -1.59 7.28
N ALA A 74 9.32 -1.33 7.94
CA ALA A 74 9.38 -0.64 9.23
C ALA A 74 8.85 0.80 9.21
N ALA A 75 8.73 1.42 8.03
CA ALA A 75 8.18 2.77 7.88
C ALA A 75 6.67 2.79 7.70
N THR A 76 6.05 1.62 7.56
CA THR A 76 4.61 1.47 7.35
C THR A 76 3.88 1.29 8.68
N PRO A 77 2.59 1.68 8.78
CA PRO A 77 1.81 1.48 10.01
C PRO A 77 1.65 -0.01 10.38
N ASN A 78 1.55 -0.87 9.36
CA ASN A 78 1.40 -2.31 9.51
C ASN A 78 2.57 -3.00 8.79
N PRO A 79 3.63 -3.39 9.53
CA PRO A 79 4.75 -4.15 8.98
C PRO A 79 4.31 -5.52 8.45
N GLN A 80 3.28 -6.13 9.03
CA GLN A 80 2.66 -7.31 8.45
C GLN A 80 1.94 -6.92 7.16
N ARG A 81 2.35 -7.54 6.05
CA ARG A 81 1.84 -7.22 4.70
C ARG A 81 0.90 -8.28 4.15
N ASP A 82 0.80 -9.45 4.79
CA ASP A 82 -0.16 -10.47 4.38
C ASP A 82 -1.57 -10.11 4.88
N PRO A 83 -2.54 -9.87 3.98
CA PRO A 83 -3.91 -9.56 4.37
C PRO A 83 -4.58 -10.68 5.15
N PHE A 84 -4.19 -11.94 4.95
CA PHE A 84 -4.77 -13.06 5.70
C PHE A 84 -4.29 -13.06 7.14
N ASP A 85 -3.00 -12.87 7.40
CA ASP A 85 -2.50 -12.79 8.76
C ASP A 85 -3.05 -11.58 9.53
N ILE A 86 -3.23 -10.42 8.87
CA ILE A 86 -3.92 -9.28 9.47
C ILE A 86 -5.37 -9.64 9.82
N ALA A 87 -6.07 -10.30 8.89
CA ALA A 87 -7.45 -10.73 9.12
C ALA A 87 -7.54 -11.76 10.27
N LYS A 88 -6.60 -12.71 10.34
CA LYS A 88 -6.53 -13.71 11.42
C LYS A 88 -6.34 -13.07 12.79
N ALA A 89 -5.49 -12.03 12.88
CA ALA A 89 -5.24 -11.33 14.14
C ALA A 89 -6.49 -10.61 14.70
N GLU A 90 -7.41 -10.17 13.82
CA GLU A 90 -8.63 -9.45 14.20
C GLU A 90 -9.90 -10.33 14.16
N ALA A 91 -9.78 -11.57 13.70
CA ALA A 91 -10.91 -12.47 13.51
C ALA A 91 -11.44 -13.00 14.84
N THR A 92 -12.74 -13.25 14.88
CA THR A 92 -13.37 -13.94 16.02
C THR A 92 -13.04 -15.44 15.98
N VAL A 93 -13.19 -16.13 17.12
CA VAL A 93 -12.92 -17.57 17.24
C VAL A 93 -13.67 -18.38 16.17
N LEU A 94 -14.96 -18.11 15.99
CA LEU A 94 -15.78 -18.81 14.99
C LEU A 94 -15.34 -18.53 13.53
N GLU A 95 -14.92 -17.30 13.24
CA GLU A 95 -14.38 -16.94 11.92
C GLU A 95 -13.08 -17.69 11.64
N LEU A 96 -12.19 -17.83 12.64
CA LEU A 96 -10.93 -18.55 12.55
C LEU A 96 -11.13 -20.06 12.39
N GLU A 97 -11.98 -20.67 13.22
CA GLU A 97 -12.27 -22.11 13.16
C GLU A 97 -12.78 -22.49 11.77
N LEU A 98 -13.75 -21.75 11.24
CA LEU A 98 -14.33 -22.03 9.94
C LEU A 98 -13.35 -21.74 8.80
N PHE A 99 -12.53 -20.69 8.91
CA PHE A 99 -11.47 -20.43 7.94
C PHE A 99 -10.41 -21.54 7.93
N ASN A 100 -9.98 -22.02 9.10
CA ASN A 100 -8.97 -23.08 9.19
C ASN A 100 -9.49 -24.38 8.57
N GLN A 101 -10.73 -24.78 8.87
CA GLN A 101 -11.37 -25.92 8.23
C GLN A 101 -11.47 -25.74 6.71
N PHE A 102 -11.83 -24.55 6.26
CA PHE A 102 -11.89 -24.21 4.84
C PHE A 102 -10.52 -24.26 4.16
N ASP A 103 -9.46 -23.83 4.84
CA ASP A 103 -8.07 -23.88 4.36
C ASP A 103 -7.57 -25.33 4.27
N GLU A 104 -7.88 -26.16 5.26
CA GLU A 104 -7.53 -27.60 5.29
C GLU A 104 -8.15 -28.39 4.13
N ILE A 105 -9.38 -28.06 3.72
CA ILE A 105 -10.04 -28.69 2.57
C ILE A 105 -9.66 -28.05 1.22
N GLY A 106 -8.64 -27.18 1.19
CA GLY A 106 -8.11 -26.57 -0.03
C GLY A 106 -8.92 -25.38 -0.55
N ARG A 107 -9.60 -24.65 0.34
CA ARG A 107 -10.42 -23.46 0.05
C ARG A 107 -11.49 -23.71 -1.00
N ARG A 108 -12.13 -24.86 -0.91
CA ARG A 108 -13.27 -25.23 -1.73
C ARG A 108 -14.35 -25.84 -0.86
N LEU A 109 -15.56 -25.29 -0.95
CA LEU A 109 -16.68 -25.84 -0.20
C LEU A 109 -17.05 -27.22 -0.77
N PRO A 110 -17.48 -28.17 0.09
CA PRO A 110 -18.00 -29.46 -0.36
C PRO A 110 -19.18 -29.29 -1.31
N ALA A 111 -19.39 -30.24 -2.23
CA ALA A 111 -20.50 -30.21 -3.19
C ALA A 111 -21.89 -30.17 -2.52
N ALA A 112 -22.01 -30.62 -1.27
CA ALA A 112 -23.26 -30.51 -0.50
C ALA A 112 -23.62 -29.05 -0.12
N GLN A 113 -22.66 -28.12 -0.20
CA GLN A 113 -22.80 -26.70 0.13
C GLN A 113 -22.74 -25.84 -1.14
N GLN A 114 -23.37 -26.33 -2.22
CA GLN A 114 -23.48 -25.59 -3.47
C GLN A 114 -24.35 -24.34 -3.30
N PHE A 115 -23.90 -23.26 -3.92
CA PHE A 115 -24.57 -21.99 -3.97
C PHE A 115 -24.71 -21.58 -5.44
N ASP A 116 -25.91 -21.19 -5.84
CA ASP A 116 -26.24 -20.74 -7.19
C ASP A 116 -26.54 -19.24 -7.17
N VAL A 117 -25.67 -18.44 -7.77
CA VAL A 117 -25.80 -16.97 -7.81
C VAL A 117 -27.14 -16.52 -8.41
N VAL A 118 -27.67 -17.25 -9.39
CA VAL A 118 -28.88 -16.85 -10.12
C VAL A 118 -30.13 -17.26 -9.34
N ARG A 119 -30.12 -18.45 -8.75
CA ARG A 119 -31.29 -19.01 -8.07
C ARG A 119 -31.40 -18.59 -6.60
N ASP A 120 -30.28 -18.52 -5.91
CA ASP A 120 -30.23 -18.35 -4.45
C ASP A 120 -30.17 -16.84 -4.12
N VAL A 121 -31.27 -16.16 -4.42
CA VAL A 121 -31.46 -14.72 -4.25
C VAL A 121 -32.63 -14.45 -3.31
N LYS A 122 -32.51 -13.40 -2.48
CA LYS A 122 -33.63 -12.88 -1.70
C LYS A 122 -33.68 -11.35 -1.73
N PRO A 123 -34.81 -10.74 -2.10
CA PRO A 123 -34.99 -9.29 -2.02
C PRO A 123 -34.88 -8.78 -0.58
N LEU A 124 -34.22 -7.63 -0.40
CA LEU A 124 -34.18 -6.95 0.89
C LEU A 124 -35.51 -6.21 1.12
N GLU A 125 -36.44 -6.80 1.88
CA GLU A 125 -37.78 -6.24 2.12
C GLU A 125 -37.78 -4.87 2.82
N ARG A 126 -36.74 -4.58 3.62
CA ARG A 126 -36.56 -3.28 4.30
C ARG A 126 -35.15 -2.78 4.07
N GLU A 127 -35.00 -1.91 3.08
CA GLU A 127 -33.69 -1.40 2.66
C GLU A 127 -33.13 -0.37 3.65
N ASN A 128 -32.61 -0.86 4.78
CA ASN A 128 -31.74 -0.04 5.62
C ASN A 128 -30.43 0.20 4.86
N LYS A 129 -30.14 1.48 4.54
CA LYS A 129 -28.94 1.89 3.80
C LYS A 129 -27.65 1.29 4.36
N LYS A 130 -27.53 1.14 5.68
CA LYS A 130 -26.34 0.56 6.32
C LYS A 130 -26.23 -0.94 6.06
N THR A 131 -27.34 -1.67 6.13
CA THR A 131 -27.38 -3.11 5.86
C THR A 131 -27.12 -3.39 4.40
N ALA A 132 -27.78 -2.64 3.50
CA ALA A 132 -27.59 -2.77 2.06
C ALA A 132 -26.12 -2.54 1.67
N ALA A 133 -25.49 -1.48 2.18
CA ALA A 133 -24.06 -1.21 1.93
C ALA A 133 -23.15 -2.33 2.46
N ARG A 134 -23.46 -2.92 3.62
CA ARG A 134 -22.71 -4.03 4.17
C ARG A 134 -22.84 -5.29 3.32
N TYR A 135 -24.04 -5.61 2.85
CA TYR A 135 -24.28 -6.78 2.00
C TYR A 135 -23.64 -6.62 0.63
N GLU A 136 -23.66 -5.41 0.07
CA GLU A 136 -22.90 -5.08 -1.14
C GLU A 136 -21.40 -5.35 -0.96
N ASP A 137 -20.84 -4.92 0.17
CA ASP A 137 -19.43 -5.16 0.50
C ASP A 137 -19.11 -6.66 0.62
N MET A 138 -20.05 -7.44 1.16
CA MET A 138 -19.93 -8.90 1.34
C MET A 138 -20.15 -9.68 0.05
N ALA A 139 -20.84 -9.12 -0.95
CA ALA A 139 -21.18 -9.83 -2.17
C ALA A 139 -19.95 -10.36 -2.91
N SER A 140 -18.93 -9.52 -3.11
CA SER A 140 -17.63 -9.97 -3.65
C SER A 140 -16.90 -11.02 -2.77
N CYS A 141 -17.20 -11.07 -1.47
CA CYS A 141 -16.62 -12.08 -0.57
C CYS A 141 -17.32 -13.44 -0.74
N VAL A 142 -18.61 -13.44 -1.09
CA VAL A 142 -19.35 -14.65 -1.46
C VAL A 142 -18.73 -15.25 -2.71
N ASP A 143 -18.40 -14.43 -3.70
CA ASP A 143 -17.69 -14.89 -4.90
C ASP A 143 -16.35 -15.56 -4.57
N GLU A 144 -15.55 -14.99 -3.65
CA GLU A 144 -14.29 -15.61 -3.21
C GLU A 144 -14.50 -16.94 -2.45
N VAL A 145 -15.54 -17.05 -1.62
CA VAL A 145 -15.81 -18.24 -0.78
C VAL A 145 -16.40 -19.40 -1.58
N PHE A 146 -17.36 -19.11 -2.45
CA PHE A 146 -18.08 -20.12 -3.23
C PHE A 146 -17.46 -20.36 -4.61
N GLY A 147 -16.46 -19.57 -5.01
CA GLY A 147 -15.85 -19.65 -6.34
C GLY A 147 -16.81 -19.21 -7.45
N THR A 148 -17.73 -18.30 -7.15
CA THR A 148 -18.73 -17.77 -8.08
C THR A 148 -18.32 -16.41 -8.65
N GLN A 149 -19.11 -15.85 -9.56
CA GLN A 149 -18.94 -14.47 -10.02
C GLN A 149 -20.29 -13.76 -10.08
N GLY A 150 -20.30 -12.51 -9.63
CA GLY A 150 -21.45 -11.62 -9.77
C GLY A 150 -22.46 -11.78 -8.65
N ALA A 151 -22.06 -12.31 -7.48
CA ALA A 151 -22.90 -12.26 -6.31
C ALA A 151 -23.31 -10.81 -5.99
N THR A 152 -24.54 -10.66 -5.51
CA THR A 152 -25.16 -9.38 -5.17
C THR A 152 -25.54 -9.33 -3.69
N LYS A 153 -26.00 -8.16 -3.22
CA LYS A 153 -26.55 -8.03 -1.86
C LYS A 153 -27.74 -8.96 -1.58
N GLU A 154 -28.50 -9.34 -2.62
CA GLU A 154 -29.67 -10.24 -2.49
C GLU A 154 -29.24 -11.69 -2.24
N ASN A 155 -28.11 -12.10 -2.84
CA ASN A 155 -27.49 -13.38 -2.53
C ASN A 155 -27.00 -13.44 -1.08
N VAL A 156 -26.36 -12.37 -0.61
CA VAL A 156 -25.93 -12.29 0.79
C VAL A 156 -27.13 -12.35 1.74
N CYS A 157 -28.24 -11.71 1.39
CA CYS A 157 -29.48 -11.78 2.16
C CYS A 157 -30.01 -13.21 2.24
N TRP A 158 -29.98 -13.95 1.13
CA TRP A 158 -30.38 -15.35 1.09
C TRP A 158 -29.46 -16.24 1.95
N ILE A 159 -28.14 -16.03 1.88
CA ILE A 159 -27.14 -16.76 2.69
C ILE A 159 -27.36 -16.56 4.18
N VAL A 160 -27.66 -15.33 4.60
CA VAL A 160 -27.90 -15.02 6.02
C VAL A 160 -29.07 -15.82 6.59
N GLU A 161 -30.08 -16.15 5.78
CA GLU A 161 -31.25 -16.89 6.21
C GLU A 161 -31.14 -18.40 6.02
N ASN A 162 -30.50 -18.86 4.93
CA ASN A 162 -30.50 -20.27 4.53
C ASN A 162 -29.17 -20.98 4.83
N MET A 163 -28.08 -20.22 4.97
CA MET A 163 -26.72 -20.75 5.17
C MET A 163 -25.97 -19.95 6.26
N GLU A 164 -26.65 -19.70 7.38
CA GLU A 164 -26.09 -18.90 8.50
C GLU A 164 -24.73 -19.44 8.97
N PHE A 165 -24.53 -20.75 8.94
CA PHE A 165 -23.28 -21.40 9.33
C PHE A 165 -22.08 -21.03 8.45
N ILE A 166 -22.27 -20.61 7.18
CA ILE A 166 -21.19 -20.13 6.30
C ILE A 166 -20.88 -18.64 6.52
N LEU A 167 -21.79 -17.91 7.16
CA LEU A 167 -21.67 -16.46 7.35
C LEU A 167 -20.37 -16.03 8.05
N PRO A 168 -19.82 -16.75 9.06
CA PRO A 168 -18.50 -16.43 9.62
C PRO A 168 -17.37 -16.45 8.58
N LEU A 169 -17.39 -17.38 7.63
CA LEU A 169 -16.36 -17.46 6.58
C LEU A 169 -16.45 -16.26 5.64
N VAL A 170 -17.66 -15.88 5.22
CA VAL A 170 -17.87 -14.67 4.39
C VAL A 170 -17.42 -13.41 5.15
N LYS A 171 -17.69 -13.33 6.46
CA LYS A 171 -17.21 -12.22 7.30
C LYS A 171 -15.68 -12.21 7.44
N PHE A 172 -15.04 -13.37 7.52
CA PHE A 172 -13.58 -13.47 7.51
C PHE A 172 -13.00 -12.91 6.20
N TYR A 173 -13.54 -13.29 5.04
CA TYR A 173 -13.12 -12.73 3.76
C TYR A 173 -13.39 -11.23 3.63
N LEU A 174 -14.47 -10.72 4.25
CA LEU A 174 -14.68 -9.28 4.35
C LEU A 174 -13.56 -8.58 5.14
N ARG A 175 -13.01 -9.22 6.17
CA ARG A 175 -11.82 -8.69 6.89
C ARG A 175 -10.58 -8.72 6.00
N VAL A 176 -10.34 -9.81 5.27
CA VAL A 176 -9.25 -9.89 4.29
C VAL A 176 -9.35 -8.76 3.26
N LYS A 177 -10.56 -8.52 2.72
CA LYS A 177 -10.83 -7.41 1.78
C LYS A 177 -10.53 -6.04 2.41
N ARG A 178 -10.89 -5.83 3.67
CA ARG A 178 -10.56 -4.60 4.42
C ARG A 178 -9.06 -4.47 4.68
N ALA A 179 -8.37 -5.55 5.04
CA ALA A 179 -6.93 -5.58 5.23
C ALA A 179 -6.20 -5.22 3.93
N ARG A 180 -6.58 -5.82 2.79
CA ARG A 180 -6.08 -5.46 1.45
C ARG A 180 -6.23 -3.96 1.18
N ARG A 181 -7.43 -3.41 1.41
CA ARG A 181 -7.73 -1.99 1.23
C ARG A 181 -6.91 -1.10 2.17
N ASN A 182 -6.72 -1.50 3.42
CA ASN A 182 -5.95 -0.72 4.40
C ASN A 182 -4.45 -0.70 4.05
N LEU A 183 -3.91 -1.81 3.57
CA LEU A 183 -2.50 -1.91 3.14
C LEU A 183 -2.18 -1.03 1.94
N SER A 184 -3.16 -0.77 1.07
CA SER A 184 -3.06 0.19 -0.03
C SER A 184 -3.54 1.61 0.34
N GLY A 185 -3.79 1.88 1.62
CA GLY A 185 -4.21 3.21 2.10
C GLY A 185 -5.58 3.65 1.55
N GLY A 186 -6.44 2.69 1.22
CA GLY A 186 -7.75 2.92 0.61
C GLY A 186 -7.69 3.14 -0.91
N GLN A 187 -6.52 3.06 -1.53
CA GLN A 187 -6.34 3.36 -2.94
C GLN A 187 -6.47 2.09 -3.79
N GLN A 188 -7.09 2.23 -4.97
CA GLN A 188 -7.26 1.13 -5.93
C GLN A 188 -6.13 1.10 -6.98
N SER A 189 -5.50 2.24 -7.25
CA SER A 189 -4.44 2.38 -8.26
C SER A 189 -3.05 2.05 -7.74
N LEU A 190 -2.91 1.83 -6.43
CA LEU A 190 -1.66 1.59 -5.75
C LEU A 190 -1.62 0.17 -5.24
N THR A 191 -0.57 -0.55 -5.59
CA THR A 191 -0.27 -1.79 -4.87
C THR A 191 0.14 -1.47 -3.45
N SER A 192 -0.06 -2.46 -2.58
CA SER A 192 0.44 -2.48 -1.21
C SER A 192 1.92 -2.07 -1.16
N ASN A 193 2.78 -2.71 -1.97
CA ASN A 193 4.23 -2.52 -1.91
C ASN A 193 4.67 -1.15 -2.42
N GLU A 194 4.03 -0.60 -3.45
CA GLU A 194 4.32 0.76 -3.93
C GLU A 194 4.01 1.83 -2.89
N LEU A 195 2.89 1.71 -2.16
CA LEU A 195 2.57 2.64 -1.09
C LEU A 195 3.60 2.55 0.04
N ALA A 196 4.00 1.33 0.40
CA ALA A 196 5.03 1.11 1.41
C ALA A 196 6.39 1.70 1.00
N GLU A 197 6.78 1.55 -0.26
CA GLU A 197 7.99 2.16 -0.83
C GLU A 197 7.97 3.68 -0.68
N TYR A 198 6.85 4.31 -1.07
CA TYR A 198 6.68 5.75 -0.95
C TYR A 198 6.77 6.21 0.52
N GLN A 199 6.10 5.51 1.44
CA GLN A 199 6.14 5.81 2.87
C GLN A 199 7.57 5.71 3.42
N THR A 200 8.30 4.67 3.03
CA THR A 200 9.69 4.44 3.43
C THR A 200 10.61 5.55 2.96
N VAL A 201 10.56 5.89 1.67
CA VAL A 201 11.36 6.99 1.10
C VAL A 201 11.04 8.30 1.82
N ARG A 202 9.76 8.60 2.03
CA ARG A 202 9.34 9.84 2.71
C ARG A 202 9.87 9.91 4.14
N LYS A 203 9.81 8.81 4.89
CA LYS A 203 10.31 8.76 6.28
C LYS A 203 11.81 8.98 6.35
N VAL A 204 12.59 8.27 5.52
CA VAL A 204 14.06 8.40 5.46
C VAL A 204 14.46 9.84 5.13
N ARG A 205 13.83 10.44 4.11
CA ARG A 205 14.11 11.82 3.71
C ARG A 205 13.73 12.85 4.77
N SER A 206 12.67 12.60 5.53
CA SER A 206 12.30 13.48 6.65
C SER A 206 13.41 13.55 7.70
N VAL A 207 13.93 12.39 8.12
CA VAL A 207 15.02 12.31 9.11
C VAL A 207 16.29 12.97 8.57
N LEU A 208 16.63 12.70 7.31
CA LEU A 208 17.76 13.31 6.64
C LEU A 208 17.65 14.83 6.56
N GLY A 209 16.48 15.36 6.22
CA GLY A 209 16.20 16.79 6.16
C GLY A 209 16.42 17.49 7.50
N VAL A 210 15.89 16.91 8.59
CA VAL A 210 16.06 17.43 9.96
C VAL A 210 17.55 17.47 10.34
N LYS A 211 18.29 16.38 10.08
CA LYS A 211 19.73 16.31 10.38
C LYS A 211 20.55 17.30 9.57
N MET A 212 20.28 17.41 8.26
CA MET A 212 20.94 18.39 7.40
C MET A 212 20.68 19.84 7.84
N GLN A 213 19.47 20.15 8.31
CA GLN A 213 19.16 21.48 8.85
C GLN A 213 19.96 21.78 10.13
N LYS A 214 20.04 20.83 11.07
CA LYS A 214 20.87 20.96 12.29
C LYS A 214 22.36 21.14 11.95
N CYS A 215 22.88 20.36 11.00
CA CYS A 215 24.25 20.45 10.52
C CYS A 215 24.58 21.82 9.87
N ARG A 216 23.64 22.42 9.12
CA ARG A 216 23.80 23.78 8.57
C ARG A 216 23.98 24.83 9.66
N ILE A 217 23.22 24.73 10.76
CA ILE A 217 23.32 25.64 11.90
C ILE A 217 24.66 25.44 12.64
N GLY A 218 25.11 24.19 12.76
CA GLY A 218 26.35 23.83 13.46
C GLY A 218 27.65 23.91 12.64
N LYS A 219 27.65 24.42 11.41
CA LYS A 219 28.81 24.47 10.48
C LYS A 219 29.47 23.11 10.15
N CYS A 220 28.81 21.99 10.41
CA CYS A 220 29.25 20.67 9.95
C CYS A 220 28.62 20.39 8.58
N SER A 221 29.40 20.30 7.49
CA SER A 221 28.88 19.97 6.17
C SER A 221 29.31 18.58 5.73
N ASP A 222 28.45 17.56 5.89
CA ASP A 222 28.70 16.27 5.25
C ASP A 222 28.18 16.29 3.80
N LYS A 223 29.09 16.35 2.84
CA LYS A 223 28.77 16.34 1.41
C LYS A 223 28.12 15.02 0.98
N ARG A 224 28.37 13.91 1.68
CA ARG A 224 27.84 12.58 1.35
C ARG A 224 26.33 12.52 1.54
N LEU A 225 25.82 13.10 2.61
CA LEU A 225 24.38 13.17 2.90
C LEU A 225 23.58 13.86 1.79
N ARG A 226 24.15 14.89 1.16
CA ARG A 226 23.52 15.55 0.00
C ARG A 226 23.46 14.64 -1.21
N GLY A 227 24.53 13.88 -1.47
CA GLY A 227 24.56 12.89 -2.55
C GLY A 227 23.46 11.84 -2.38
N TYR A 228 23.30 11.32 -1.17
CA TYR A 228 22.25 10.34 -0.88
C TYR A 228 20.84 10.93 -0.94
N ASP A 229 20.60 12.17 -0.49
CA ASP A 229 19.27 12.81 -0.64
C ASP A 229 18.86 12.93 -2.11
N VAL A 230 19.81 13.17 -3.04
CA VAL A 230 19.51 13.20 -4.47
C VAL A 230 19.03 11.84 -4.97
N VAL A 231 19.67 10.75 -4.55
CA VAL A 231 19.25 9.38 -4.90
C VAL A 231 17.83 9.10 -4.38
N LEU A 232 17.57 9.43 -3.12
CA LEU A 232 16.25 9.24 -2.50
C LEU A 232 15.17 10.16 -3.09
N LEU A 233 15.52 11.39 -3.48
CA LEU A 233 14.61 12.32 -4.15
C LEU A 233 14.21 11.78 -5.53
N ARG A 234 15.16 11.25 -6.31
CA ARG A 234 14.87 10.60 -7.59
C ARG A 234 13.92 9.42 -7.38
N ARG A 235 14.18 8.58 -6.38
CA ARG A 235 13.31 7.47 -6.02
C ARG A 235 11.90 7.93 -5.65
N GLN A 236 11.78 8.98 -4.82
CA GLN A 236 10.49 9.56 -4.48
C GLN A 236 9.74 10.06 -5.71
N ASN A 237 10.44 10.72 -6.63
CA ASN A 237 9.84 11.25 -7.84
C ASN A 237 9.33 10.14 -8.78
N LEU A 238 9.95 8.96 -8.79
CA LEU A 238 9.42 7.81 -9.54
C LEU A 238 8.12 7.27 -8.92
N THR A 239 8.03 7.27 -7.60
CA THR A 239 6.81 6.87 -6.87
C THR A 239 5.74 7.96 -6.77
N SER A 240 6.04 9.21 -7.17
CA SER A 240 5.11 10.35 -7.03
C SER A 240 3.99 10.42 -8.08
N PRO A 241 4.19 10.08 -9.37
CA PRO A 241 3.13 9.96 -10.37
C PRO A 241 2.03 8.99 -9.95
N VAL A 242 2.43 7.93 -9.25
CA VAL A 242 1.54 6.92 -8.67
C VAL A 242 0.52 7.55 -7.70
N LEU A 243 0.87 8.68 -7.07
CA LEU A 243 -0.04 9.50 -6.25
C LEU A 243 -0.70 10.66 -7.02
N LYS A 244 -0.06 11.20 -8.07
CA LYS A 244 -0.60 12.35 -8.84
C LYS A 244 -1.69 11.98 -9.84
N GLY A 245 -1.65 10.77 -10.42
CA GLY A 245 -2.75 10.25 -11.26
C GLY A 245 -4.11 10.24 -10.55
N GLN A 246 -4.12 10.38 -9.21
CA GLN A 246 -5.33 10.47 -8.39
C GLN A 246 -6.02 11.83 -8.34
N ARG A 247 -5.32 12.97 -8.49
CA ARG A 247 -6.03 14.27 -8.43
C ARG A 247 -6.94 14.50 -9.64
N GLU A 248 -6.49 14.05 -10.81
CA GLU A 248 -7.27 14.19 -12.05
C GLU A 248 -8.40 13.16 -12.14
N GLY A 249 -8.19 11.94 -11.63
CA GLY A 249 -9.23 10.91 -11.56
C GLY A 249 -10.35 11.24 -10.57
N GLN A 250 -10.00 11.70 -9.36
CA GLN A 250 -10.96 11.98 -8.29
C GLN A 250 -11.82 13.22 -8.57
N MET A 251 -11.26 14.26 -9.23
CA MET A 251 -12.06 15.39 -9.70
C MET A 251 -13.03 15.01 -10.83
N ARG A 252 -12.70 14.02 -11.67
CA ARG A 252 -13.59 13.56 -12.74
C ARG A 252 -14.77 12.75 -12.20
N THR A 253 -14.56 11.88 -11.20
CA THR A 253 -15.65 11.10 -10.59
C THR A 253 -16.55 11.93 -9.68
N GLU A 254 -16.02 12.93 -8.97
CA GLU A 254 -16.83 13.87 -8.20
C GLU A 254 -17.61 14.83 -9.11
N GLY A 255 -16.99 15.36 -10.17
CA GLY A 255 -17.67 16.21 -11.15
C GLY A 255 -18.78 15.49 -11.93
N ALA A 256 -18.60 14.20 -12.26
CA ALA A 256 -19.65 13.39 -12.88
C ALA A 256 -20.86 13.18 -11.95
N ARG A 257 -20.63 12.91 -10.66
CA ARG A 257 -21.69 12.76 -9.65
C ARG A 257 -22.44 14.07 -9.38
N GLU A 258 -21.76 15.21 -9.44
CA GLU A 258 -22.38 16.52 -9.25
C GLU A 258 -23.23 16.93 -10.46
N VAL A 259 -22.77 16.68 -11.68
CA VAL A 259 -23.54 16.92 -12.92
C VAL A 259 -24.80 16.04 -12.98
N GLU A 260 -24.71 14.79 -12.55
CA GLU A 260 -25.84 13.86 -12.53
C GLU A 260 -26.88 14.25 -11.46
N GLN A 261 -26.45 14.72 -10.29
CA GLN A 261 -27.35 15.29 -9.27
C GLN A 261 -28.03 16.59 -9.72
N ILE A 262 -27.34 17.46 -10.47
CA ILE A 262 -27.93 18.69 -11.04
C ILE A 262 -28.96 18.34 -12.12
N ARG A 263 -28.71 17.31 -12.94
CA ARG A 263 -29.64 16.85 -13.98
C ARG A 263 -30.93 16.28 -13.38
N PHE A 264 -30.83 15.50 -12.30
CA PHE A 264 -31.99 14.97 -11.57
C PHE A 264 -32.81 16.07 -10.87
N LYS A 265 -32.16 17.12 -10.34
CA LYS A 265 -32.88 18.26 -9.73
C LYS A 265 -33.64 19.09 -10.76
N ARG A 266 -33.11 19.26 -11.97
CA ARG A 266 -33.79 20.00 -13.05
C ARG A 266 -35.01 19.27 -13.62
N GLN A 267 -34.99 17.94 -13.68
CA GLN A 267 -36.15 17.15 -14.13
C GLN A 267 -37.31 17.14 -13.13
N ARG A 268 -37.04 17.35 -11.83
CA ARG A 268 -38.09 17.44 -10.79
C ARG A 268 -38.81 18.78 -10.72
N CYS A 269 -38.27 19.83 -11.33
CA CYS A 269 -38.91 21.16 -11.37
C CYS A 269 -39.74 21.39 -12.64
N ALA A 270 -39.86 20.38 -13.52
CA ALA A 270 -40.58 20.46 -14.79
C ALA A 270 -41.77 19.48 -14.87
N ALA A 271 -42.22 18.95 -13.73
CA ALA A 271 -43.43 18.15 -13.58
C ALA A 271 -44.39 18.83 -12.62
#